data_AF-A0A966D0N6-F1
#
_entry.id   AF-A0A966D0N6-F1
#
_cell.length_a   1.000
_cell.length_b   1.000
_cell.length_c   1.000
_cell.angle_alpha   90.00
_cell.angle_beta   90.00
_cell.angle_gamma   90.00
#
_symmetry.space_group_name_H-M   'P 1'
#
loop_
_entity.id
_entity.type
_entity.pdbx_description
1 polymer ?
#
loop_
_entity_poly.entity_id
_entity_poly.type
_entity_poly.pdbx_seq_one_letter_code
_entity_poly.pdbx_strand_id
1 'polypeptide(L)'
;MNFAGDAPNGFMEDNKFRTIGILGGMGPEATLSLFAQIIKATPAKKDQDHIPVIIFNNPSIPDRTRHIVYNEESPLPYLVAGAHKLEQSGADMILIPCNTAHFYVSEMEKSVGIPILNMPRLTCDHIAQIAKLPGESLPKKRIPVGILATTGTIHTGLYQGFMDKNGLCPLLPTEEEQESLVMEAVYGKEGVKAGYHQK
;
A
#
# COMPACT_ATOMS: atom_id res chain seq x y z
N MET A 1 -35.66 16.37 -8.37
CA MET A 1 -35.49 15.06 -9.03
C MET A 1 -34.42 14.32 -8.25
N ASN A 2 -34.84 13.30 -7.51
CA ASN A 2 -33.97 12.49 -6.66
C ASN A 2 -33.46 11.34 -7.53
N PHE A 3 -32.15 11.29 -7.80
CA PHE A 3 -31.51 10.18 -8.53
C PHE A 3 -31.04 9.06 -7.59
N ALA A 4 -31.31 9.16 -6.30
CA ALA A 4 -31.17 8.05 -5.37
C ALA A 4 -32.53 7.34 -5.27
N GLY A 5 -32.76 6.41 -6.20
CA GLY A 5 -33.71 5.33 -5.92
C GLY A 5 -33.16 4.54 -4.73
N ASP A 6 -34.04 4.17 -3.81
CA ASP A 6 -33.74 3.30 -2.68
C ASP A 6 -32.99 2.06 -3.19
N ALA A 7 -31.66 2.05 -3.02
CA ALA A 7 -30.89 0.86 -3.26
C ALA A 7 -31.28 -0.15 -2.18
N PRO A 8 -31.76 -1.35 -2.54
CA PRO A 8 -32.08 -2.36 -1.57
C PRO A 8 -30.83 -2.61 -0.70
N ASN A 9 -31.02 -2.62 0.61
CA ASN A 9 -30.01 -3.04 1.57
C ASN A 9 -29.37 -4.35 1.07
N GLY A 10 -28.09 -4.29 0.69
CA GLY A 10 -27.32 -5.42 0.18
C GLY A 10 -27.15 -5.42 -1.34
N PHE A 11 -26.22 -4.63 -1.87
CA PHE A 11 -25.81 -4.70 -3.28
C PHE A 11 -25.20 -6.05 -3.70
N MET A 12 -24.93 -6.98 -2.77
CA MET A 12 -24.11 -8.17 -3.01
C MET A 12 -24.42 -9.31 -2.02
N GLU A 13 -25.64 -9.84 -1.99
CA GLU A 13 -25.85 -11.13 -1.30
C GLU A 13 -25.36 -12.34 -2.11
N ASP A 14 -25.14 -12.17 -3.43
CA ASP A 14 -24.70 -13.24 -4.36
C ASP A 14 -23.35 -12.96 -5.04
N ASN A 15 -22.52 -12.05 -4.52
CA ASN A 15 -21.24 -11.79 -5.18
C ASN A 15 -20.19 -12.84 -4.81
N LYS A 16 -19.66 -13.51 -5.83
CA LYS A 16 -18.61 -14.54 -5.71
C LYS A 16 -17.33 -14.00 -5.06
N PHE A 17 -17.11 -12.69 -5.14
CA PHE A 17 -15.89 -12.03 -4.67
C PHE A 17 -16.20 -10.95 -3.63
N ARG A 18 -15.29 -10.81 -2.67
CA ARG A 18 -15.24 -9.68 -1.74
C ARG A 18 -14.81 -8.41 -2.49
N THR A 19 -15.43 -7.28 -2.18
CA THR A 19 -15.14 -5.97 -2.77
C THR A 19 -13.84 -5.41 -2.21
N ILE A 20 -12.93 -5.01 -3.09
CA ILE A 20 -11.66 -4.39 -2.72
C ILE A 20 -11.82 -2.88 -2.62
N GLY A 21 -11.42 -2.29 -1.50
CA GLY A 21 -11.19 -0.86 -1.36
C GLY A 21 -9.72 -0.51 -1.63
N ILE A 22 -9.44 0.45 -2.50
CA ILE A 22 -8.09 1.01 -2.69
C ILE A 22 -8.04 2.42 -2.10
N LEU A 23 -7.31 2.58 -1.00
CA LEU A 23 -7.00 3.89 -0.40
C LEU A 23 -5.77 4.48 -1.11
N GLY A 24 -6.03 5.23 -2.17
CA GLY A 24 -5.02 5.72 -3.12
C GLY A 24 -4.69 7.21 -2.99
N GLY A 25 -3.99 7.74 -3.99
CA GLY A 25 -3.56 9.14 -4.08
C GLY A 25 -2.13 9.39 -3.62
N MET A 26 -1.38 8.35 -3.25
CA MET A 26 -0.10 8.47 -2.53
C MET A 26 1.11 7.83 -3.24
N GLY A 27 1.23 7.83 -4.57
CA GLY A 27 0.64 8.77 -5.53
C GLY A 27 -0.51 8.21 -6.39
N PRO A 28 -1.12 9.07 -7.23
CA PRO A 28 -2.18 8.66 -8.16
C PRO A 28 -1.74 7.56 -9.13
N GLU A 29 -0.51 7.62 -9.65
CA GLU A 29 0.00 6.60 -10.58
C GLU A 29 0.19 5.24 -9.92
N ALA A 30 0.67 5.20 -8.68
CA ALA A 30 0.76 3.97 -7.90
C ALA A 30 -0.63 3.35 -7.68
N THR A 31 -1.64 4.21 -7.51
CA THR A 31 -3.05 3.79 -7.38
C THR A 31 -3.56 3.15 -8.67
N LEU A 32 -3.32 3.81 -9.81
CA LEU A 32 -3.65 3.26 -11.12
C LEU A 32 -2.92 1.94 -11.38
N SER A 33 -1.62 1.88 -11.07
CA SER A 33 -0.80 0.68 -11.25
C SER A 33 -1.32 -0.51 -10.45
N LEU A 34 -1.70 -0.31 -9.18
CA LEU A 34 -2.29 -1.37 -8.37
C LEU A 34 -3.59 -1.88 -8.99
N PHE A 35 -4.49 -0.98 -9.41
CA PHE A 35 -5.74 -1.39 -10.04
C PHE A 35 -5.50 -2.18 -11.35
N ALA A 36 -4.58 -1.71 -12.18
CA ALA A 36 -4.19 -2.42 -13.40
C ALA A 36 -3.60 -3.81 -13.10
N GLN A 37 -2.82 -3.95 -12.03
CA GLN A 37 -2.28 -5.25 -11.59
C GLN A 37 -3.38 -6.20 -11.09
N ILE A 38 -4.37 -5.70 -10.35
CA ILE A 38 -5.54 -6.48 -9.92
C ILE A 38 -6.29 -7.02 -11.15
N ILE A 39 -6.54 -6.18 -12.16
CA ILE A 39 -7.20 -6.60 -13.40
C ILE A 39 -6.39 -7.70 -14.09
N LYS A 40 -5.08 -7.49 -14.28
CA LYS A 40 -4.18 -8.47 -14.95
C LYS A 40 -4.06 -9.79 -14.19
N ALA A 41 -4.09 -9.75 -12.86
CA ALA A 41 -3.98 -10.92 -12.01
C ALA A 41 -5.31 -11.67 -11.85
N THR A 42 -6.44 -11.08 -12.27
CA THR A 42 -7.76 -11.70 -12.16
C THR A 42 -8.05 -12.55 -13.39
N PRO A 43 -8.18 -13.89 -13.26
CA PRO A 43 -8.58 -14.74 -14.38
C PRO A 43 -10.05 -14.48 -14.72
N ALA A 44 -10.29 -13.73 -15.78
CA ALA A 44 -11.63 -13.34 -16.24
C ALA A 44 -11.84 -13.73 -17.71
N LYS A 45 -13.04 -14.18 -18.05
CA LYS A 45 -13.46 -14.43 -19.44
C LYS A 45 -14.46 -13.39 -19.94
N LYS A 46 -15.10 -12.69 -19.02
CA LYS A 46 -16.06 -11.61 -19.24
C LYS A 46 -15.98 -10.61 -18.09
N ASP A 47 -16.55 -9.43 -18.28
CA ASP A 47 -16.48 -8.33 -17.31
C ASP A 47 -16.97 -8.73 -15.90
N GLN A 48 -18.02 -9.54 -15.82
CA GLN A 48 -18.63 -9.98 -14.55
C GLN A 48 -17.76 -10.98 -13.77
N ASP A 49 -16.67 -11.48 -14.36
CA ASP A 49 -15.70 -12.32 -13.66
C ASP A 49 -14.65 -11.49 -12.90
N HIS A 50 -14.62 -10.16 -13.09
CA HIS A 50 -13.69 -9.28 -12.38
C HIS A 50 -14.12 -9.01 -10.93
N ILE A 51 -13.13 -8.77 -10.09
CA ILE A 51 -13.33 -8.40 -8.68
C ILE A 51 -13.91 -6.97 -8.63
N PRO A 52 -14.97 -6.70 -7.87
CA PRO A 52 -15.45 -5.34 -7.63
C PRO A 52 -14.40 -4.52 -6.88
N VAL A 53 -14.15 -3.30 -7.35
CA VAL A 53 -13.15 -2.40 -6.75
C VAL A 53 -13.74 -1.01 -6.54
N ILE A 54 -13.57 -0.47 -5.33
CA ILE A 54 -13.85 0.92 -4.99
C ILE A 54 -12.51 1.62 -4.78
N ILE A 55 -12.26 2.72 -5.50
CA ILE A 55 -11.02 3.47 -5.39
C ILE A 55 -11.30 4.84 -4.79
N PHE A 56 -10.74 5.12 -3.62
CA PHE A 56 -10.69 6.45 -3.06
C PHE A 56 -9.30 7.04 -3.31
N ASN A 57 -9.15 7.72 -4.45
CA ASN A 57 -7.90 8.38 -4.84
C ASN A 57 -7.87 9.81 -4.29
N ASN A 58 -7.15 10.04 -3.19
CA ASN A 58 -7.03 11.35 -2.57
C ASN A 58 -5.58 11.87 -2.56
N PRO A 59 -5.18 12.70 -3.54
CA PRO A 59 -3.84 13.27 -3.59
C PRO A 59 -3.59 14.37 -2.56
N SER A 60 -4.62 14.87 -1.85
CA SER A 60 -4.45 15.90 -0.83
C SER A 60 -3.92 15.39 0.52
N ILE A 61 -3.74 14.07 0.67
CA ILE A 61 -3.15 13.49 1.88
C ILE A 61 -1.73 14.03 2.06
N PRO A 62 -1.40 14.68 3.21
CA PRO A 62 -0.08 15.21 3.50
C PRO A 62 1.05 14.21 3.25
N ASP A 63 2.27 14.70 2.96
CA ASP A 63 3.39 13.81 2.66
C ASP A 63 3.81 13.01 3.91
N ARG A 64 3.84 11.69 3.75
CA ARG A 64 4.12 10.75 4.85
C ARG A 64 5.57 10.84 5.31
N THR A 65 6.51 10.97 4.36
CA THR A 65 7.94 11.10 4.68
C THR A 65 8.18 12.40 5.44
N ARG A 66 7.54 13.50 5.01
CA ARG A 66 7.67 14.79 5.67
C ARG A 66 7.18 14.77 7.12
N HIS A 67 6.02 14.19 7.38
CA HIS A 67 5.55 14.03 8.77
C HIS A 67 6.50 13.17 9.61
N ILE A 68 6.91 12.00 9.10
CA ILE A 68 7.73 11.05 9.87
C ILE A 68 9.11 11.62 10.20
N VAL A 69 9.75 12.31 9.25
CA VAL A 69 11.14 12.76 9.39
C VAL A 69 11.23 14.18 9.96
N TYR A 70 10.30 15.06 9.61
CA TYR A 70 10.37 16.49 9.94
C TYR A 70 9.21 16.98 10.82
N ASN A 71 8.32 16.08 11.26
CA ASN A 71 7.20 16.40 12.14
C ASN A 71 6.27 17.51 11.56
N GLU A 72 6.06 17.47 10.24
CA GLU A 72 5.11 18.35 9.53
C GLU A 72 3.64 17.90 9.71
N GLU A 73 2.72 18.32 8.84
CA GLU A 73 1.30 17.97 8.95
C GLU A 73 1.09 16.45 8.89
N SER A 74 0.31 15.91 9.83
CA SER A 74 0.04 14.48 9.91
C SER A 74 -0.90 13.99 8.81
N PRO A 75 -0.54 12.91 8.09
CA PRO A 75 -1.45 12.29 7.13
C PRO A 75 -2.53 11.42 7.79
N LEU A 76 -2.36 11.06 9.07
CA LEU A 76 -3.21 10.07 9.76
C LEU A 76 -4.71 10.43 9.74
N PRO A 77 -5.14 11.68 10.02
CA PRO A 77 -6.58 12.01 9.97
C PRO A 77 -7.19 11.80 8.57
N TYR A 78 -6.44 12.12 7.51
CA TYR A 78 -6.89 11.93 6.13
C TYR A 78 -6.94 10.45 5.74
N LEU A 79 -5.96 9.67 6.21
CA LEU A 79 -5.91 8.22 6.02
C LEU A 79 -7.09 7.51 6.68
N VAL A 80 -7.37 7.83 7.95
CA VAL A 80 -8.52 7.29 8.70
C VAL A 80 -9.84 7.69 8.03
N ALA A 81 -10.00 8.95 7.64
CA ALA A 81 -11.20 9.39 6.92
C ALA A 81 -11.37 8.66 5.57
N GLY A 82 -10.28 8.40 4.86
CA GLY A 82 -10.31 7.62 3.61
C GLY A 82 -10.67 6.15 3.84
N ALA A 83 -10.14 5.53 4.90
CA ALA A 83 -10.48 4.15 5.27
C ALA A 83 -11.97 4.01 5.60
N HIS A 84 -12.52 4.91 6.42
CA HIS A 84 -13.95 4.95 6.72
C HIS A 84 -14.81 5.12 5.46
N LYS A 85 -14.42 6.00 4.52
CA LYS A 85 -15.15 6.19 3.27
C LYS A 85 -15.22 4.90 2.45
N LEU A 86 -14.12 4.15 2.35
CA LEU A 86 -14.12 2.87 1.66
C LEU A 86 -15.02 1.85 2.34
N GLU A 87 -14.92 1.71 3.66
CA GLU A 87 -15.79 0.81 4.44
C GLU A 87 -17.28 1.15 4.25
N GLN A 88 -17.64 2.42 4.42
CA GLN A 88 -19.02 2.90 4.24
C GLN A 88 -19.52 2.75 2.80
N SER A 89 -18.61 2.67 1.83
CA SER A 89 -18.96 2.45 0.41
C SER A 89 -19.14 0.97 0.06
N GLY A 90 -18.92 0.05 1.01
CA GLY A 90 -19.08 -1.39 0.81
C GLY A 90 -17.81 -2.15 0.47
N ALA A 91 -16.62 -1.61 0.77
CA ALA A 91 -15.39 -2.39 0.69
C ALA A 91 -15.33 -3.44 1.80
N ASP A 92 -14.92 -4.66 1.49
CA ASP A 92 -14.73 -5.76 2.45
C ASP A 92 -13.29 -5.82 2.99
N MET A 93 -12.36 -5.11 2.34
CA MET A 93 -10.94 -5.02 2.70
C MET A 93 -10.29 -3.80 2.05
N ILE A 94 -9.20 -3.31 2.64
CA ILE A 94 -8.48 -2.15 2.12
C ILE A 94 -7.06 -2.53 1.67
N LEU A 95 -6.70 -2.06 0.47
CA LEU A 95 -5.34 -2.04 -0.07
C LEU A 95 -4.81 -0.60 -0.09
N ILE A 96 -3.52 -0.43 0.21
CA ILE A 96 -2.86 0.88 0.20
C ILE A 96 -1.62 0.81 -0.72
N PRO A 97 -1.63 1.40 -1.92
CA PRO A 97 -0.47 1.43 -2.82
C PRO A 97 0.55 2.50 -2.41
N CYS A 98 0.99 2.49 -1.14
CA CYS A 98 1.98 3.44 -0.62
C CYS A 98 2.77 2.83 0.56
N ASN A 99 4.06 2.59 0.38
CA ASN A 99 4.93 2.01 1.44
C ASN A 99 4.90 2.84 2.73
N THR A 100 5.17 4.13 2.65
CA THR A 100 5.27 5.01 3.83
C THR A 100 3.95 5.16 4.58
N ALA A 101 2.80 5.00 3.90
CA ALA A 101 1.49 5.05 4.56
C ALA A 101 1.26 3.83 5.49
N HIS A 102 2.01 2.73 5.31
CA HIS A 102 1.89 1.57 6.17
C HIS A 102 2.39 1.78 7.59
N PHE A 103 3.13 2.87 7.84
CA PHE A 103 3.48 3.30 9.19
C PHE A 103 2.24 3.52 10.07
N TYR A 104 1.12 3.93 9.46
CA TYR A 104 -0.12 4.28 10.15
C TYR A 104 -1.16 3.15 10.15
N VAL A 105 -0.83 1.95 9.65
CA VAL A 105 -1.81 0.86 9.47
C VAL A 105 -2.41 0.43 10.80
N SER A 106 -1.60 0.31 11.86
CA SER A 106 -2.11 -0.09 13.16
C SER A 106 -3.11 0.91 13.75
N GLU A 107 -2.99 2.19 13.43
CA GLU A 107 -3.93 3.24 13.82
C GLU A 107 -5.17 3.23 12.93
N MET A 108 -5.02 3.04 11.63
CA MET A 108 -6.16 2.89 10.71
C MET A 108 -7.00 1.65 11.03
N GLU A 109 -6.39 0.51 11.33
CA GLU A 109 -7.07 -0.73 11.69
C GLU A 109 -7.92 -0.59 12.97
N LYS A 110 -7.56 0.31 13.88
CA LYS A 110 -8.39 0.61 15.06
C LYS A 110 -9.64 1.42 14.73
N SER A 111 -9.68 2.05 13.57
CA SER A 111 -10.78 2.93 13.15
C SER A 111 -11.84 2.23 12.31
N VAL A 112 -11.51 1.14 11.62
CA VAL A 112 -12.44 0.42 10.73
C VAL A 112 -12.64 -1.04 11.17
N GLY A 113 -13.77 -1.63 10.83
CA GLY A 113 -14.10 -3.04 11.10
C GLY A 113 -13.64 -4.02 10.01
N ILE A 114 -13.14 -3.51 8.88
CA ILE A 114 -12.63 -4.32 7.76
C ILE A 114 -11.09 -4.40 7.76
N PRO A 115 -10.50 -5.52 7.30
CA PRO A 115 -9.05 -5.70 7.30
C PRO A 115 -8.34 -4.75 6.34
N ILE A 116 -7.18 -4.25 6.76
CA ILE A 116 -6.25 -3.52 5.91
C ILE A 116 -5.06 -4.44 5.61
N LEU A 117 -4.81 -4.72 4.34
CA LEU A 117 -3.67 -5.57 3.97
C LEU A 117 -2.37 -4.79 4.07
N ASN A 118 -1.50 -5.22 4.99
CA ASN A 118 -0.19 -4.65 5.17
C ASN A 118 0.79 -5.13 4.07
N MET A 119 0.98 -4.32 3.03
CA MET A 119 1.80 -4.66 1.87
C MET A 119 3.27 -4.95 2.23
N PRO A 120 4.00 -4.15 3.03
CA PRO A 120 5.37 -4.48 3.45
C PRO A 120 5.50 -5.84 4.13
N ARG A 121 4.56 -6.17 5.04
CA ARG A 121 4.53 -7.48 5.69
C ARG A 121 4.33 -8.60 4.67
N LEU A 122 3.30 -8.48 3.83
CA LEU A 122 3.00 -9.48 2.79
C LEU A 122 4.15 -9.69 1.81
N THR A 123 4.88 -8.62 1.46
CA THR A 123 6.09 -8.71 0.63
C THR A 123 7.19 -9.51 1.33
N CYS A 124 7.47 -9.26 2.61
CA CYS A 124 8.48 -10.00 3.36
C CYS A 124 8.11 -11.47 3.54
N ASP A 125 6.85 -11.74 3.89
CA ASP A 125 6.32 -13.10 4.03
C ASP A 125 6.46 -13.88 2.71
N HIS A 126 6.14 -13.23 1.58
CA HIS A 126 6.30 -13.83 0.26
C HIS A 126 7.76 -14.15 -0.08
N ILE A 127 8.69 -13.23 0.20
CA ILE A 127 10.14 -13.45 -0.03
C ILE A 127 10.64 -14.63 0.82
N ALA A 128 10.24 -14.72 2.08
CA ALA A 128 10.62 -15.82 2.96
C ALA A 128 10.06 -17.16 2.45
N GLN A 129 8.81 -17.15 1.97
CA GLN A 129 8.16 -18.33 1.40
C GLN A 129 8.88 -18.85 0.15
N ILE A 130 9.20 -17.98 -0.81
CA ILE A 130 9.93 -18.41 -2.03
C ILE A 130 11.34 -18.89 -1.71
N ALA A 131 11.95 -18.34 -0.67
CA ALA A 131 13.26 -18.76 -0.18
C ALA A 131 13.21 -20.03 0.70
N LYS A 132 12.02 -20.61 0.92
CA LYS A 132 11.78 -21.81 1.73
C LYS A 132 12.31 -21.70 3.16
N LEU A 133 12.23 -20.50 3.74
CA LEU A 133 12.61 -20.30 5.13
C LEU A 133 11.51 -20.86 6.05
N PRO A 134 11.84 -21.76 7.00
CA PRO A 134 10.87 -22.32 7.92
C PRO A 134 10.26 -21.23 8.81
N GLY A 135 8.97 -21.36 9.15
CA GLY A 135 8.25 -20.40 9.99
C GLY A 135 8.86 -20.24 11.39
N GLU A 136 8.73 -19.02 11.93
CA GLU A 136 9.11 -18.50 13.28
C GLU A 136 10.55 -18.76 13.78
N SER A 137 11.27 -19.72 13.20
CA SER A 137 12.63 -20.09 13.57
C SER A 137 13.62 -19.37 12.67
N LEU A 138 14.38 -18.43 13.24
CA LEU A 138 15.36 -17.68 12.45
C LEU A 138 16.45 -18.60 11.90
N PRO A 139 16.74 -18.56 10.58
CA PRO A 139 17.80 -19.36 10.00
C PRO A 139 19.17 -18.91 10.53
N LYS A 140 20.12 -19.84 10.64
CA LYS A 140 21.51 -19.54 11.06
C LYS A 140 22.19 -18.51 10.15
N LYS A 141 21.82 -18.47 8.87
CA LYS A 141 22.28 -17.48 7.90
C LYS A 141 21.07 -16.78 7.31
N ARG A 142 21.01 -15.45 7.48
CA ARG A 142 19.94 -14.63 6.93
C ARG A 142 20.14 -14.37 5.44
N ILE A 143 19.04 -14.20 4.72
CA ILE A 143 19.05 -13.97 3.27
C ILE A 143 19.10 -12.47 2.98
N PRO A 144 20.10 -11.96 2.24
CA PRO A 144 20.17 -10.55 1.88
C PRO A 144 19.05 -10.14 0.92
N VAL A 145 18.36 -9.04 1.23
CA VAL A 145 17.28 -8.46 0.40
C VAL A 145 17.50 -6.96 0.27
N GLY A 146 17.68 -6.47 -0.96
CA GLY A 146 17.81 -5.04 -1.25
C GLY A 146 16.48 -4.29 -1.06
N ILE A 147 16.52 -3.16 -0.36
CA ILE A 147 15.36 -2.27 -0.19
C ILE A 147 15.63 -0.96 -0.91
N LEU A 148 14.82 -0.67 -1.93
CA LEU A 148 14.74 0.64 -2.56
C LEU A 148 13.40 1.27 -2.17
N ALA A 149 13.43 2.23 -1.26
CA ALA A 149 12.24 2.89 -0.74
C ALA A 149 12.57 4.34 -0.39
N THR A 150 11.54 5.16 -0.12
CA THR A 150 11.77 6.53 0.33
C THR A 150 12.53 6.55 1.66
N THR A 151 13.27 7.62 1.92
CA THR A 151 13.99 7.81 3.20
C THR A 151 13.05 7.69 4.39
N GLY A 152 11.83 8.22 4.28
CA GLY A 152 10.77 8.01 5.28
C GLY A 152 10.46 6.53 5.52
N THR A 153 10.38 5.70 4.47
CA THR A 153 10.13 4.26 4.64
C THR A 153 11.29 3.58 5.34
N ILE A 154 12.54 3.90 4.97
CA ILE A 154 13.73 3.32 5.60
C ILE A 154 13.80 3.70 7.09
N HIS A 155 13.56 4.99 7.42
CA HIS A 155 13.61 5.50 8.79
C HIS A 155 12.56 4.88 9.71
N THR A 156 11.38 4.52 9.19
CA THR A 156 10.37 3.84 10.01
C THR A 156 10.78 2.44 10.45
N GLY A 157 11.77 1.81 9.79
CA GLY A 157 12.13 0.43 10.06
C GLY A 157 11.06 -0.59 9.68
N LEU A 158 10.01 -0.21 8.92
CA LEU A 158 8.87 -1.08 8.60
C LEU A 158 9.30 -2.40 7.98
N TYR A 159 10.01 -2.33 6.86
CA TYR A 159 10.49 -3.52 6.16
C TYR A 159 11.51 -4.27 7.01
N GLN A 160 12.44 -3.57 7.66
CA GLN A 160 13.49 -4.16 8.48
C GLN A 160 12.88 -5.00 9.63
N GLY A 161 11.86 -4.49 10.31
CA GLY A 161 11.16 -5.22 11.37
C GLY A 161 10.41 -6.46 10.88
N PHE A 162 9.80 -6.42 9.68
CA PHE A 162 9.17 -7.60 9.08
C PHE A 162 10.19 -8.61 8.55
N MET A 163 11.30 -8.14 7.98
CA MET A 163 12.42 -8.95 7.52
C MET A 163 13.09 -9.68 8.69
N ASP A 164 13.25 -9.00 9.82
CA ASP A 164 13.87 -9.55 11.02
C ASP A 164 13.13 -10.76 11.56
N LYS A 165 11.81 -10.78 11.45
CA LYS A 165 10.96 -11.91 11.86
C LYS A 165 10.97 -13.06 10.85
N ASN A 166 11.37 -12.78 9.62
CA ASN A 166 11.30 -13.69 8.47
C ASN A 166 12.68 -14.29 8.07
N GLY A 167 13.72 -14.06 8.88
CA GLY A 167 15.07 -14.56 8.55
C GLY A 167 15.74 -13.85 7.38
N LEU A 168 15.24 -12.67 7.02
CA LEU A 168 15.78 -11.82 5.96
C LEU A 168 16.75 -10.79 6.54
N CYS A 169 17.67 -10.30 5.72
CA CYS A 169 18.68 -9.31 6.08
C CYS A 169 18.53 -8.12 5.13
N PRO A 170 18.10 -6.94 5.60
CA PRO A 170 17.96 -5.78 4.74
C PRO A 170 19.33 -5.33 4.22
N LEU A 171 19.41 -5.05 2.93
CA LEU A 171 20.50 -4.31 2.30
C LEU A 171 19.95 -2.95 1.88
N LEU A 172 20.53 -1.89 2.42
CA LEU A 172 20.13 -0.51 2.15
C LEU A 172 21.19 0.17 1.29
N PRO A 173 20.81 1.13 0.43
CA PRO A 173 21.74 2.07 -0.15
C PRO A 173 22.49 2.83 0.96
N THR A 174 23.68 3.34 0.65
CA THR A 174 24.34 4.34 1.50
C THR A 174 23.49 5.61 1.57
N GLU A 175 23.73 6.48 2.56
CA GLU A 175 22.99 7.75 2.68
C GLU A 175 23.12 8.62 1.41
N GLU A 176 24.31 8.63 0.79
CA GLU A 176 24.54 9.35 -0.46
C GLU A 176 23.73 8.75 -1.62
N GLU A 177 23.76 7.44 -1.82
CA GLU A 177 22.98 6.76 -2.88
C GLU A 177 21.47 6.91 -2.64
N GLN A 178 21.04 6.86 -1.39
CA GLN A 178 19.65 7.01 -1.01
C GLN A 178 19.11 8.38 -1.42
N GLU A 179 19.83 9.47 -1.14
CA GLU A 179 19.36 10.81 -1.49
C GLU A 179 19.59 11.16 -2.96
N SER A 180 20.79 10.89 -3.49
CA SER A 180 21.17 11.30 -4.86
C SER A 180 20.57 10.44 -5.96
N LEU A 181 20.20 9.18 -5.69
CA LEU A 181 19.66 8.26 -6.69
C LEU A 181 18.21 7.90 -6.38
N VAL A 182 17.94 7.34 -5.19
CA VAL A 182 16.62 6.77 -4.89
C VAL A 182 15.58 7.88 -4.69
N MET A 183 15.87 8.87 -3.85
CA MET A 183 14.96 9.98 -3.61
C MET A 183 14.81 10.87 -4.84
N GLU A 184 15.88 11.12 -5.61
CA GLU A 184 15.80 11.84 -6.89
C GLU A 184 14.94 11.09 -7.91
N ALA A 185 15.08 9.76 -8.04
CA ALA A 185 14.22 8.98 -8.93
C ALA A 185 12.74 9.01 -8.53
N VAL A 186 12.43 9.18 -7.23
CA VAL A 186 11.04 9.25 -6.76
C VAL A 186 10.47 10.67 -6.83
N TYR A 187 11.19 11.67 -6.33
CA TYR A 187 10.71 13.03 -6.08
C TYR A 187 11.42 14.12 -6.89
N GLY A 188 12.54 13.79 -7.51
CA GLY A 188 13.36 14.70 -8.31
C GLY A 188 12.60 15.30 -9.48
N LYS A 189 13.26 16.23 -10.19
CA LYS A 189 12.62 16.94 -11.32
C LYS A 189 12.22 16.00 -12.45
N GLU A 190 13.00 14.95 -12.66
CA GLU A 190 12.73 13.86 -13.60
C GLU A 190 12.22 12.60 -12.89
N GLY A 191 11.79 12.74 -11.64
CA GLY A 191 11.31 11.64 -10.81
C GLY A 191 9.87 11.24 -11.14
N VAL A 192 9.52 10.03 -10.72
CA VAL A 192 8.19 9.43 -10.99
C VAL A 192 7.05 10.29 -10.45
N LYS A 193 7.18 10.87 -9.24
CA LYS A 193 6.12 11.71 -8.66
C LYS A 193 6.00 13.09 -9.31
N ALA A 194 6.99 13.53 -10.08
CA ALA A 194 6.90 14.76 -10.85
C ALA A 194 6.13 14.56 -12.18
N GLY A 195 5.67 13.34 -12.48
CA GLY A 195 4.98 13.01 -13.73
C GLY A 195 5.93 12.97 -14.93
N TYR A 196 7.24 12.80 -14.69
CA TYR A 196 8.19 12.61 -15.77
C TYR A 196 8.05 11.18 -16.30
N HIS A 197 7.44 11.07 -17.48
CA HIS A 197 7.41 9.86 -18.27
C HIS A 197 8.40 10.05 -19.42
N GLN A 198 9.41 9.18 -19.53
CA GLN A 198 10.28 9.16 -20.71
C GLN A 198 9.37 9.05 -21.95
N LYS A 199 9.36 10.11 -22.77
CA LYS A 199 8.62 10.19 -24.03
C LYS A 199 9.39 9.52 -25.16
#